data_AF-A0A426Z8T8-F1
#
_entry.id   AF-A0A426Z8T8-F1
#
_cell.length_a   1.000
_cell.length_b   1.000
_cell.length_c   1.000
_cell.angle_alpha   90.00
_cell.angle_beta   90.00
_cell.angle_gamma   90.00
#
_symmetry.space_group_name_H-M   'P 1'
#
loop_
_entity.id
_entity.type
_entity.pdbx_description
1 polymer ?
#
loop_
_entity_poly.entity_id
_entity_poly.type
_entity_poly.pdbx_seq_one_letter_code
_entity_poly.pdbx_strand_id
1 'polypeptide(L)'
;MSPWKTPRSGNQQQHAKPGFSGSNPFDSVPDFDRFGDTDDKGRGTASGFSNAKARYKNDFRDSGGVENQSVQELQNYSAYKAEETTNKLNGCLKIAEEIREGASNTLVTLHHQGEQITRTHQAVADIEPDLSRIEKAKQDDVLSDLSNLLGELKNMAIDMGTEFEK
;
A
#
# COMPACT_ATOMS: atom_id res chain seq x y z
N MET A 1 -47.23 -8.18 -2.42
CA MET A 1 -45.92 -7.80 -2.98
C MET A 1 -45.16 -9.06 -3.37
N SER A 2 -45.02 -9.31 -4.67
CA SER A 2 -44.21 -10.42 -5.19
C SER A 2 -42.75 -9.97 -5.26
N PRO A 3 -41.78 -10.77 -4.78
CA PRO A 3 -40.37 -10.46 -4.95
C PRO A 3 -39.96 -10.75 -6.41
N TRP A 4 -39.20 -9.82 -6.98
CA TRP A 4 -38.75 -9.84 -8.37
C TRP A 4 -37.84 -11.05 -8.61
N LYS A 5 -38.25 -11.94 -9.52
CA LYS A 5 -37.38 -13.00 -10.08
C LYS A 5 -36.56 -12.40 -11.22
N THR A 6 -35.24 -12.47 -11.12
CA THR A 6 -34.33 -12.21 -12.24
C THR A 6 -34.25 -13.43 -13.17
N PRO A 7 -34.29 -13.24 -14.51
CA PRO A 7 -34.12 -14.33 -15.46
C PRO A 7 -32.64 -14.69 -15.61
N ARG A 8 -32.35 -15.99 -15.58
CA ARG A 8 -31.04 -16.56 -15.90
C ARG A 8 -30.95 -16.76 -17.42
N SER A 9 -30.09 -16.00 -18.09
CA SER A 9 -29.57 -16.33 -19.43
C SER A 9 -28.11 -15.92 -19.51
N GLY A 10 -27.29 -16.80 -20.07
CA GLY A 10 -25.85 -16.85 -19.89
C GLY A 10 -25.06 -15.76 -20.60
N ASN A 11 -23.96 -15.36 -19.97
CA ASN A 11 -22.66 -15.41 -20.62
C ASN A 11 -21.57 -15.63 -19.57
N GLN A 12 -20.68 -16.55 -19.91
CA GLN A 12 -19.57 -16.98 -19.08
C GLN A 12 -18.51 -15.89 -19.08
N GLN A 13 -18.38 -15.15 -17.97
CA GLN A 13 -17.14 -14.46 -17.65
C GLN A 13 -16.83 -14.68 -16.18
N GLN A 14 -15.75 -15.43 -15.97
CA GLN A 14 -15.32 -15.91 -14.67
C GLN A 14 -14.94 -14.71 -13.81
N HIS A 15 -15.76 -14.39 -12.81
CA HIS A 15 -15.40 -13.47 -11.76
C HIS A 15 -14.35 -14.16 -10.88
N ALA A 16 -13.07 -13.86 -11.14
CA ALA A 16 -11.99 -14.26 -10.26
C ALA A 16 -12.22 -13.58 -8.90
N LYS A 17 -12.45 -14.40 -7.86
CA LYS A 17 -12.37 -13.96 -6.47
C LYS A 17 -10.97 -13.35 -6.27
N PRO A 18 -10.82 -12.17 -5.64
CA PRO A 18 -9.50 -11.71 -5.24
C PRO A 18 -9.00 -12.68 -4.17
N GLY A 19 -8.12 -13.60 -4.60
CA GLY A 19 -7.41 -14.47 -3.70
C GLY A 19 -6.53 -13.61 -2.83
N PHE A 20 -6.87 -13.49 -1.55
CA PHE A 20 -5.95 -13.01 -0.53
C PHE A 20 -4.93 -14.14 -0.29
N SER A 21 -4.03 -14.36 -1.25
CA SER A 21 -2.79 -15.08 -1.03
C SER A 21 -1.87 -14.12 -0.29
N GLY A 22 -2.12 -13.98 1.01
CA GLY A 22 -1.40 -13.07 1.89
C GLY A 22 0.02 -13.56 2.13
N SER A 23 0.94 -13.22 1.24
CA SER A 23 2.26 -12.80 1.72
C SER A 23 2.11 -11.35 2.13
N ASN A 24 2.10 -11.09 3.43
CA ASN A 24 2.14 -9.72 3.93
C ASN A 24 3.38 -9.03 3.32
N PRO A 25 3.26 -7.83 2.73
CA PRO A 25 4.42 -7.14 2.14
C PRO A 25 5.47 -6.76 3.19
N PHE A 26 5.09 -6.77 4.47
CA PHE A 26 5.97 -6.59 5.62
C PHE A 26 6.66 -7.87 6.10
N ASP A 27 6.24 -9.04 5.59
CA ASP A 27 6.79 -10.36 5.92
C ASP A 27 7.96 -10.75 5.00
N SER A 28 8.28 -9.87 4.03
CA SER A 28 9.57 -9.87 3.36
C SER A 28 10.60 -9.30 4.33
N VAL A 29 10.94 -10.08 5.35
CA VAL A 29 12.15 -9.82 6.12
C VAL A 29 13.30 -9.76 5.12
N PRO A 30 14.10 -8.67 5.11
CA PRO A 30 15.33 -8.66 4.33
C PRO A 30 16.13 -9.87 4.79
N ASP A 31 16.41 -10.78 3.87
CA ASP A 31 17.23 -11.95 4.12
C ASP A 31 18.63 -11.44 4.47
N PHE A 32 18.88 -11.19 5.75
CA PHE A 32 20.11 -10.60 6.27
C PHE A 32 21.31 -11.49 5.94
N ASP A 33 21.07 -12.80 5.83
CA ASP A 33 22.05 -13.81 5.46
C ASP A 33 22.39 -13.79 3.96
N ARG A 34 21.65 -13.05 3.13
CA ARG A 34 21.96 -12.89 1.69
C ARG A 34 23.08 -11.88 1.41
N PHE A 35 23.52 -11.14 2.45
CA PHE A 35 24.62 -10.18 2.36
C PHE A 35 25.91 -10.70 3.02
N GLY A 36 25.85 -11.89 3.61
CA GLY A 36 27.02 -12.65 4.05
C GLY A 36 27.49 -13.57 2.94
N ASP A 37 28.69 -13.29 2.43
CA ASP A 37 29.50 -14.23 1.64
C ASP A 37 28.86 -14.69 0.31
N THR A 38 29.15 -13.97 -0.77
CA THR A 38 29.48 -14.68 -2.02
C THR A 38 30.76 -15.47 -1.76
N ASP A 39 30.62 -16.60 -1.07
CA ASP A 39 31.47 -17.76 -1.29
C ASP A 39 31.22 -18.17 -2.74
N ASP A 40 31.98 -17.56 -3.65
CA ASP A 40 32.19 -18.06 -4.99
C ASP A 40 32.68 -19.49 -4.87
N LYS A 41 31.76 -20.46 -4.92
CA LYS A 41 32.07 -21.86 -5.25
C LYS A 41 32.38 -21.96 -6.75
N GLY A 42 33.22 -21.04 -7.23
CA GLY A 42 33.86 -20.99 -8.52
C GLY A 42 35.19 -21.72 -8.42
N ARG A 43 35.18 -22.95 -8.90
CA ARG A 43 36.32 -23.80 -9.20
C ARG A 43 37.47 -22.99 -9.83
N GLY A 44 38.47 -22.58 -9.04
CA GLY A 44 39.62 -21.81 -9.53
C GLY A 44 40.75 -21.74 -8.51
N THR A 45 41.91 -22.25 -8.90
CA THR A 45 43.15 -22.35 -8.14
C THR A 45 43.63 -21.00 -7.58
N ALA A 46 43.48 -20.73 -6.28
CA ALA A 46 44.12 -19.60 -5.60
C ALA A 46 44.55 -19.98 -4.16
N SER A 47 45.49 -20.92 -4.05
CA SER A 47 45.92 -21.53 -2.78
C SER A 47 46.85 -20.68 -1.89
N GLY A 48 46.96 -19.37 -2.14
CA GLY A 48 47.90 -18.49 -1.39
C GLY A 48 47.26 -17.50 -0.42
N PHE A 49 46.13 -16.88 -0.79
CA PHE A 49 45.61 -15.70 -0.09
C PHE A 49 44.54 -16.02 0.96
N SER A 50 43.73 -17.06 0.76
CA SER A 50 42.64 -17.43 1.67
C SER A 50 43.14 -17.85 3.05
N ASN A 51 44.32 -18.47 3.12
CA ASN A 51 44.94 -18.86 4.38
C ASN A 51 45.37 -17.66 5.22
N ALA A 52 45.76 -16.52 4.64
CA ALA A 52 46.14 -15.33 5.42
C ALA A 52 44.92 -14.70 6.10
N LYS A 53 43.79 -14.60 5.37
CA LYS A 53 42.54 -14.02 5.88
C LYS A 53 41.96 -14.84 7.04
N ALA A 54 42.05 -16.17 6.95
CA ALA A 54 41.62 -17.07 8.03
C ALA A 54 42.49 -16.96 9.29
N ARG A 55 43.79 -16.67 9.16
CA ARG A 55 44.73 -16.49 10.29
C ARG A 55 44.41 -15.27 11.15
N TYR A 56 43.87 -14.22 10.55
CA TYR A 56 43.52 -12.98 11.24
C TYR A 56 42.15 -13.00 11.92
N LYS A 57 41.28 -13.95 11.54
CA LYS A 57 39.90 -14.08 12.06
C LYS A 57 39.86 -14.39 13.56
N ASN A 58 40.92 -15.00 14.10
CA ASN A 58 41.04 -15.36 15.52
C ASN A 58 41.89 -14.37 16.34
N ASP A 59 42.14 -13.15 15.83
CA ASP A 59 42.87 -12.10 16.55
C ASP A 59 44.22 -12.57 17.15
N PHE A 60 44.94 -13.45 16.43
CA PHE A 60 46.23 -14.02 16.85
C PHE A 60 46.20 -14.82 18.17
N ARG A 61 45.03 -15.26 18.63
CA ARG A 61 44.89 -16.07 19.85
C ARG A 61 45.74 -17.34 19.83
N ASP A 62 45.78 -18.02 18.67
CA ASP A 62 46.57 -19.24 18.49
C ASP A 62 48.07 -18.97 18.35
N SER A 63 48.45 -17.71 18.10
CA SER A 63 49.82 -17.27 17.84
C SER A 63 50.46 -16.61 19.07
N GLY A 64 49.83 -16.69 20.23
CA GLY A 64 50.32 -16.12 21.48
C GLY A 64 50.06 -14.63 21.65
N GLY A 65 49.12 -14.04 20.90
CA GLY A 65 48.77 -12.62 21.03
C GLY A 65 49.43 -11.72 19.99
N VAL A 66 48.93 -10.48 19.90
CA VAL A 66 49.31 -9.47 18.91
C VAL A 66 50.75 -8.97 19.13
N GLU A 67 51.20 -8.99 20.38
CA GLU A 67 52.53 -8.59 20.83
C GLU A 67 53.66 -9.51 20.37
N ASN A 68 53.33 -10.77 20.02
CA ASN A 68 54.28 -11.78 19.55
C ASN A 68 54.35 -11.85 18.02
N GLN A 69 53.78 -10.87 17.31
CA GLN A 69 53.75 -10.82 15.84
C GLN A 69 54.79 -9.85 15.26
N SER A 70 55.23 -10.13 14.03
CA SER A 70 56.09 -9.23 13.29
C SER A 70 55.33 -7.96 12.85
N VAL A 71 56.05 -6.85 12.66
CA VAL A 71 55.46 -5.58 12.19
C VAL A 71 54.73 -5.74 10.85
N GLN A 72 55.26 -6.55 9.94
CA GLN A 72 54.64 -6.82 8.65
C GLN A 72 53.31 -7.60 8.80
N GLU A 73 53.24 -8.52 9.76
CA GLU A 73 52.02 -9.27 10.06
C GLU A 73 50.94 -8.36 10.68
N LEU A 74 51.34 -7.46 11.57
CA LEU A 74 50.44 -6.44 12.15
C LEU A 74 49.91 -5.47 11.10
N GLN A 75 50.73 -5.10 10.12
CA GLN A 75 50.31 -4.26 8.99
C GLN A 75 49.24 -4.98 8.16
N ASN A 76 49.46 -6.25 7.82
CA ASN A 76 48.48 -7.05 7.08
C ASN A 76 47.17 -7.24 7.86
N TYR A 77 47.24 -7.48 9.17
CA TYR A 77 46.05 -7.57 10.02
C TYR A 77 45.26 -6.26 10.06
N SER A 78 45.95 -5.13 10.14
CA SER A 78 45.31 -3.81 10.11
C SER A 78 44.59 -3.57 8.78
N ALA A 79 45.23 -3.94 7.66
CA ALA A 79 44.61 -3.86 6.34
C ALA A 79 43.40 -4.80 6.22
N TYR A 80 43.51 -6.03 6.71
CA TYR A 80 42.41 -7.00 6.74
C TYR A 80 41.20 -6.48 7.54
N LYS A 81 41.42 -5.95 8.75
CA LYS A 81 40.36 -5.45 9.62
C LYS A 81 39.68 -4.20 9.04
N ALA A 82 40.44 -3.34 8.35
CA ALA A 82 39.89 -2.22 7.61
C ALA A 82 39.04 -2.70 6.41
N GLU A 83 39.48 -3.73 5.68
CA GLU A 83 38.73 -4.34 4.59
C GLU A 83 37.40 -4.94 5.08
N GLU A 84 37.43 -5.70 6.19
CA GLU A 84 36.22 -6.28 6.80
C GLU A 84 35.21 -5.19 7.20
N THR A 85 35.69 -4.13 7.85
CA THR A 85 34.85 -2.98 8.24
C THR A 85 34.24 -2.30 7.01
N THR A 86 35.02 -2.13 5.95
CA THR A 86 34.57 -1.52 4.69
C THR A 86 33.51 -2.38 4.00
N ASN A 87 33.67 -3.71 4.01
CA ASN A 87 32.69 -4.63 3.44
C ASN A 87 31.35 -4.56 4.18
N LYS A 88 31.37 -4.49 5.52
CA LYS A 88 30.14 -4.29 6.33
C LYS A 88 29.50 -2.93 6.04
N LEU A 89 30.29 -1.86 5.96
CA LEU A 89 29.79 -0.53 5.62
C LEU A 89 29.14 -0.47 4.23
N ASN A 90 29.69 -1.19 3.25
CA ASN A 90 29.12 -1.27 1.90
C ASN A 90 27.73 -1.94 1.91
N GLY A 91 27.54 -2.98 2.73
CA GLY A 91 26.23 -3.60 2.95
C GLY A 91 25.22 -2.62 3.56
N CYS A 92 25.61 -1.87 4.59
CA CYS A 92 24.76 -0.84 5.19
C CYS A 92 24.41 0.27 4.19
N LEU A 93 25.36 0.69 3.35
CA LEU A 93 25.13 1.70 2.33
C LEU A 93 24.03 1.23 1.37
N LYS A 94 24.15 0.03 0.81
CA LYS A 94 23.15 -0.53 -0.12
C LYS A 94 21.75 -0.56 0.48
N ILE A 95 21.60 -1.01 1.72
CA ILE A 95 20.31 -1.01 2.42
C ILE A 95 19.76 0.41 2.57
N ALA A 96 20.60 1.38 2.91
CA ALA A 96 20.18 2.78 3.01
C ALA A 96 19.72 3.35 1.66
N GLU A 97 20.33 2.91 0.55
CA GLU A 97 19.90 3.30 -0.80
C GLU A 97 18.54 2.69 -1.17
N GLU A 98 18.35 1.40 -0.88
CA GLU A 98 17.07 0.70 -1.09
C GLU A 98 15.94 1.34 -0.27
N ILE A 99 16.20 1.71 0.99
CA ILE A 99 15.26 2.44 1.84
C ILE A 99 14.92 3.81 1.23
N ARG A 100 15.94 4.55 0.76
CA ARG A 100 15.75 5.88 0.15
C ARG A 100 14.89 5.80 -1.12
N GLU A 101 15.12 4.81 -1.96
CA GLU A 101 14.33 4.56 -3.17
C GLU A 101 12.88 4.18 -2.81
N GLY A 102 12.69 3.23 -1.89
CA GLY A 102 11.37 2.80 -1.41
C GLY A 102 10.56 3.94 -0.78
N ALA A 103 11.20 4.78 0.03
CA ALA A 103 10.58 5.96 0.63
C ALA A 103 10.15 6.99 -0.43
N SER A 104 10.97 7.19 -1.47
CA SER A 104 10.67 8.11 -2.56
C SER A 104 9.44 7.65 -3.35
N ASN A 105 9.37 6.36 -3.70
CA ASN A 105 8.21 5.78 -4.38
C ASN A 105 6.93 5.86 -3.54
N THR A 106 7.06 5.62 -2.23
CA THR A 106 5.94 5.76 -1.28
C THR A 106 5.44 7.20 -1.22
N LEU A 107 6.35 8.18 -1.18
CA LEU A 107 6.00 9.60 -1.15
C LEU A 107 5.23 10.03 -2.41
N VAL A 108 5.67 9.58 -3.59
CA VAL A 108 4.96 9.85 -4.85
C VAL A 108 3.57 9.23 -4.84
N THR A 109 3.44 7.99 -4.35
CA THR A 109 2.14 7.30 -4.27
C THR A 109 1.18 8.02 -3.32
N LEU A 110 1.67 8.43 -2.14
CA LEU A 110 0.87 9.18 -1.16
C LEU A 110 0.41 10.53 -1.73
N HIS A 111 1.30 11.24 -2.42
CA HIS A 111 0.96 12.50 -3.07
C HIS A 111 -0.16 12.31 -4.09
N HIS A 112 -0.02 11.33 -4.99
CA HIS A 112 -1.04 11.02 -5.98
C HIS A 112 -2.39 10.65 -5.33
N GLN A 113 -2.37 9.81 -4.28
CA GLN A 113 -3.59 9.45 -3.55
C GLN A 113 -4.25 10.67 -2.88
N GLY A 114 -3.47 11.59 -2.30
CA GLY A 114 -3.98 12.83 -1.72
C GLY A 114 -4.72 13.70 -2.73
N GLU A 115 -4.21 13.80 -3.96
CA GLU A 115 -4.91 14.50 -5.03
C GLU A 115 -6.22 13.80 -5.44
N GLN A 116 -6.22 12.47 -5.51
CA GLN A 116 -7.44 11.70 -5.83
C GLN A 116 -8.54 11.91 -4.80
N ILE A 117 -8.18 11.95 -3.51
CA ILE A 117 -9.12 12.26 -2.42
C ILE A 117 -9.68 13.67 -2.61
N THR A 118 -8.83 14.65 -2.90
CA THR A 118 -9.24 16.04 -3.13
C THR A 118 -10.22 16.16 -4.29
N ARG A 119 -9.94 15.51 -5.43
CA ARG A 119 -10.84 15.47 -6.60
C ARG A 119 -12.19 14.83 -6.24
N THR A 120 -12.16 13.73 -5.49
CA THR A 120 -13.38 13.01 -5.09
C THR A 120 -14.22 13.85 -4.14
N HIS A 121 -13.61 14.52 -3.16
CA HIS A 121 -14.31 15.43 -2.26
C HIS A 121 -14.97 16.59 -3.01
N GLN A 122 -14.29 17.20 -3.98
CA GLN A 122 -14.88 18.27 -4.78
C GLN A 122 -16.10 17.76 -5.57
N ALA A 123 -15.98 16.61 -6.25
CA ALA A 123 -17.09 16.03 -6.99
C ALA A 123 -18.31 15.72 -6.09
N VAL A 124 -18.07 15.25 -4.86
CA VAL A 124 -19.16 15.00 -3.89
C VAL A 124 -19.81 16.31 -3.45
N ALA A 125 -19.02 17.35 -3.16
CA ALA A 125 -19.53 18.67 -2.80
C ALA A 125 -20.35 19.31 -3.93
N ASP A 126 -20.02 19.02 -5.19
CA ASP A 126 -20.78 19.49 -6.35
C ASP A 126 -22.11 18.71 -6.52
N ILE A 127 -22.14 17.42 -6.20
CA ILE A 127 -23.34 16.55 -6.35
C ILE A 127 -24.39 16.81 -5.24
N GLU A 128 -23.96 17.10 -4.02
CA GLU A 128 -24.84 17.31 -2.87
C GLU A 128 -25.96 18.35 -3.10
N PRO A 129 -25.68 19.58 -3.59
CA PRO A 129 -26.72 20.57 -3.84
C PRO A 129 -27.69 20.15 -4.94
N ASP A 130 -27.20 19.48 -5.99
CA ASP A 130 -28.03 18.98 -7.08
C ASP A 130 -29.04 17.94 -6.57
N LEU A 131 -28.60 17.04 -5.70
CA LEU A 131 -29.46 16.03 -5.09
C LEU A 131 -30.56 16.69 -4.25
N SER A 132 -30.19 17.67 -3.40
CA SER A 132 -31.16 18.42 -2.58
C SER A 132 -32.17 19.19 -3.43
N ARG A 133 -31.72 19.77 -4.56
CA ARG A 133 -32.60 20.49 -5.48
C ARG A 133 -33.59 19.57 -6.18
N ILE A 134 -33.13 18.39 -6.63
CA ILE A 134 -34.00 17.39 -7.27
C ILE A 134 -35.04 16.87 -6.27
N GLU A 135 -34.65 16.64 -5.02
CA GLU A 135 -35.56 16.19 -3.97
C GLU A 135 -36.66 17.23 -3.68
N LYS A 136 -36.27 18.51 -3.51
CA LYS A 136 -37.23 19.60 -3.29
C LYS A 136 -38.20 19.76 -4.45
N ALA A 137 -37.71 19.72 -5.68
CA ALA A 137 -38.57 19.83 -6.87
C ALA A 137 -39.63 18.72 -6.90
N LYS A 138 -39.25 17.47 -6.59
CA LYS A 138 -40.20 16.36 -6.51
C LYS A 138 -41.21 16.51 -5.37
N GLN A 139 -40.79 17.04 -4.23
CA GLN A 139 -41.71 17.31 -3.11
C GLN A 139 -42.72 18.40 -3.51
N ASP A 140 -42.28 19.47 -4.16
CA ASP A 140 -43.14 20.56 -4.61
C ASP A 140 -44.19 20.06 -5.62
N ASP A 141 -43.79 19.22 -6.60
CA ASP A 141 -44.71 18.61 -7.57
C ASP A 141 -45.79 17.78 -6.85
N VAL A 142 -45.39 16.93 -5.90
CA VAL A 142 -46.33 16.08 -5.12
C VAL A 142 -47.26 16.93 -4.25
N LEU A 143 -46.76 17.99 -3.63
CA LEU A 143 -47.56 18.89 -2.81
C LEU A 143 -48.58 19.67 -3.67
N SER A 144 -48.19 20.05 -4.89
CA SER A 144 -49.10 20.67 -5.86
C SER A 144 -50.24 19.71 -6.26
N ASP A 145 -49.92 18.46 -6.60
CA ASP A 145 -50.92 17.45 -6.95
C ASP A 145 -51.90 17.18 -5.79
N LEU A 146 -51.38 17.09 -4.56
CA LEU A 146 -52.20 16.93 -3.37
C LEU A 146 -53.12 18.14 -3.14
N SER A 147 -52.60 19.35 -3.31
CA SER A 147 -53.37 20.59 -3.17
C SER A 147 -54.52 20.65 -4.19
N ASN A 148 -54.28 20.26 -5.43
CA ASN A 148 -55.29 20.21 -6.48
C ASN A 148 -56.42 19.23 -6.12
N LEU A 149 -56.08 18.01 -5.70
CA LEU A 149 -57.06 16.99 -5.29
C LEU A 149 -57.91 17.45 -4.08
N LEU A 150 -57.28 18.07 -3.09
CA LEU A 150 -58.00 18.63 -1.93
C LEU A 150 -58.92 19.78 -2.32
N GLY A 151 -58.52 20.61 -3.28
CA GLY A 151 -59.35 21.68 -3.85
C GLY A 151 -60.60 21.13 -4.54
N GLU A 152 -60.44 20.09 -5.35
CA GLU A 152 -61.56 19.39 -6.01
C GLU A 152 -62.52 18.79 -4.98
N LEU A 153 -61.99 18.08 -3.97
CA LEU A 153 -62.79 17.49 -2.91
C LEU A 153 -63.58 18.55 -2.12
N LYS A 154 -62.94 19.68 -1.82
CA LYS A 154 -63.58 20.82 -1.13
C LYS A 154 -64.73 21.39 -1.95
N ASN A 155 -64.52 21.61 -3.25
CA ASN A 155 -65.56 22.14 -4.12
C ASN A 155 -66.77 21.20 -4.17
N MET A 156 -66.53 19.89 -4.33
CA MET A 156 -67.61 18.89 -4.28
C MET A 156 -68.35 18.88 -2.94
N ALA A 157 -67.65 19.01 -1.82
CA ALA A 157 -68.26 19.08 -0.50
C ALA A 157 -69.12 20.34 -0.30
N ILE A 158 -68.67 21.48 -0.84
CA ILE A 158 -69.43 22.74 -0.80
C ILE A 158 -70.69 22.62 -1.65
N ASP A 159 -70.56 22.15 -2.89
CA ASP A 159 -71.69 22.00 -3.81
C ASP A 159 -72.79 21.13 -3.18
N MET A 160 -72.42 19.97 -2.63
CA MET A 160 -73.35 19.09 -1.90
C MET A 160 -73.97 19.74 -0.66
N GLY A 161 -73.20 20.53 0.11
CA GLY A 161 -73.72 21.24 1.27
C GLY A 161 -74.78 22.29 0.90
N THR A 162 -74.55 23.04 -0.17
CA THR A 162 -75.52 24.05 -0.65
C THR A 162 -76.78 23.44 -1.25
N GLU A 163 -76.74 22.22 -1.77
CA GLU A 163 -77.95 21.50 -2.17
C GLU A 163 -78.83 21.10 -0.97
N PHE A 164 -78.25 20.96 0.23
CA PHE A 164 -78.99 20.63 1.45
C PHE A 164 -79.73 21.84 2.06
N GLU A 165 -79.31 23.07 1.73
CA GLU A 165 -79.90 24.32 2.23
C GLU A 165 -81.04 24.87 1.37
N LYS A 166 -81.36 24.21 0.23
CA LYS A 166 -82.49 24.54 -0.66
C LYS A 166 -83.69 23.64 -0.40
#